data_AF-A0A8H5N536-F1
#
_entry.id   AF-A0A8H5N536-F1
#
_cell.length_a   1.000
_cell.length_b   1.000
_cell.length_c   1.000
_cell.angle_alpha   90.00
_cell.angle_beta   90.00
_cell.angle_gamma   90.00
#
_symmetry.space_group_name_H-M   'P 1'
#
loop_
_entity.id
_entity.type
_entity.pdbx_description
1 polymer ?
#
loop_
_entity_poly.entity_id
_entity_poly.type
_entity_poly.pdbx_seq_one_letter_code
_entity_poly.pdbx_strand_id
1 'polypeptide(L)'
;MGGEYEQRSGEDGPGGAALKDIGDRLQPKSEDEGPYEESRYSKNDDKRSKNHPPEDSIMSDVVETVKTSNHEPKQNPWAFGRITQSMNPFGSSEPSAIPEKGNERQPSHKSETSREKRLQKEVTKLQTEKTSLSTSLNNLRIKFNLQTQDLDESKTLNKQCEDWKVKSDELWRKREEELRKLKDAYNRLSGDYHKLKRTKQDLETELDEERNENKTLRQDIEDQEVKVTEAHSRAISLLADHVSSDFPDDQVRTELQDLFEKCSEWCIDNRLPLIEKVEETRNLMLTEGIINDLDCEEHLRFDMAHTTATAVLLQAALTKTLVQTFLGNPFFLSRRCLNKTALQGGASAEATVTWRIQTCQYLEQAFPPHKQGLQACAEGFAKTFKPLIEPLDRESLMQLTKLFETTCSLALRLWKLRTNIRTEALGDATLHRFQSMFGDMEAHPTVGLLKGDKRFDGRPICVVVRPRIVSEPVESKSRGRGIVWSPAQVWVSNWEDAGY
;
A
#
# COMPACT_ATOMS: atom_id res chain seq x y z
N MET A 1 -41.82 79.10 68.08
CA MET A 1 -43.06 78.61 68.70
C MET A 1 -43.66 77.64 67.70
N GLY A 2 -43.30 76.36 67.77
CA GLY A 2 -43.97 75.34 68.61
C GLY A 2 -45.23 74.89 67.87
N GLY A 3 -45.43 73.64 67.45
CA GLY A 3 -44.77 72.36 67.73
C GLY A 3 -45.85 71.26 67.63
N GLU A 4 -45.44 70.08 67.13
CA GLU A 4 -45.94 68.72 67.45
C GLU A 4 -47.38 68.36 66.99
N TYR A 5 -47.71 67.16 66.47
CA TYR A 5 -47.25 65.77 66.71
C TYR A 5 -47.27 64.96 65.39
N GLU A 6 -46.29 64.11 65.01
CA GLU A 6 -45.99 62.71 65.44
C GLU A 6 -47.19 61.72 65.29
N GLN A 7 -47.09 60.44 64.89
CA GLN A 7 -46.05 59.50 64.44
C GLN A 7 -46.75 58.20 63.92
N ARG A 8 -46.12 57.54 62.94
CA ARG A 8 -45.88 56.07 62.73
C ARG A 8 -46.99 54.97 62.66
N SER A 9 -46.79 54.15 61.60
CA SER A 9 -46.75 52.66 61.49
C SER A 9 -48.00 51.79 61.56
N GLY A 10 -48.09 50.81 60.64
CA GLY A 10 -48.83 49.56 60.82
C GLY A 10 -49.40 48.96 59.54
N GLU A 11 -48.97 47.74 59.20
CA GLU A 11 -49.48 46.86 58.14
C GLU A 11 -50.96 46.50 58.32
N ASP A 12 -51.66 46.23 57.21
CA ASP A 12 -52.57 45.08 57.04
C ASP A 12 -53.09 45.02 55.59
N GLY A 13 -52.99 43.85 54.95
CA GLY A 13 -53.84 43.46 53.81
C GLY A 13 -55.28 43.15 54.27
N PRO A 14 -56.22 42.64 53.43
CA PRO A 14 -55.97 41.69 52.32
C PRO A 14 -56.85 41.86 51.05
N GLY A 15 -56.51 41.10 50.00
CA GLY A 15 -57.42 40.57 48.96
C GLY A 15 -57.87 41.54 47.85
N GLY A 16 -57.88 41.22 46.56
CA GLY A 16 -57.68 39.93 45.88
C GLY A 16 -58.53 39.91 44.60
N ALA A 17 -57.92 39.44 43.50
CA ALA A 17 -58.49 39.01 42.21
C ALA A 17 -59.12 40.12 41.33
N ALA A 18 -59.01 40.14 40.00
CA ALA A 18 -58.75 39.15 38.95
C ALA A 18 -58.38 39.94 37.66
N LEU A 19 -57.75 39.49 36.56
CA LEU A 19 -57.48 38.18 35.97
C LEU A 19 -56.15 38.26 35.20
N LYS A 20 -55.22 37.35 35.51
CA LYS A 20 -54.23 36.80 34.58
C LYS A 20 -54.40 35.30 34.68
N ASP A 21 -54.89 34.66 33.63
CA ASP A 21 -54.61 33.25 33.40
C ASP A 21 -54.85 32.90 31.93
N ILE A 22 -53.98 32.02 31.44
CA ILE A 22 -54.10 30.98 30.42
C ILE A 22 -52.69 30.80 29.86
N GLY A 23 -51.97 29.85 30.46
CA GLY A 23 -50.66 29.44 29.98
C GLY A 23 -49.98 28.31 30.74
N ASP A 24 -50.69 27.56 31.60
CA ASP A 24 -50.16 26.33 32.19
C ASP A 24 -51.00 25.12 31.74
N ARG A 25 -50.33 24.19 31.06
CA ARG A 25 -50.33 22.73 31.30
C ARG A 25 -49.79 22.01 30.06
N LEU A 26 -48.65 21.35 30.24
CA LEU A 26 -48.51 19.87 30.21
C LEU A 26 -47.00 19.50 30.11
N GLN A 27 -46.39 19.24 31.27
CA GLN A 27 -45.29 18.26 31.43
C GLN A 27 -45.88 16.84 31.45
N PRO A 28 -45.16 15.75 31.08
CA PRO A 28 -44.02 15.19 31.84
C PRO A 28 -42.91 14.58 30.92
N LYS A 29 -41.77 13.99 31.31
CA LYS A 29 -41.26 13.36 32.53
C LYS A 29 -39.74 13.18 32.38
N SER A 30 -39.02 13.32 33.49
CA SER A 30 -37.62 12.90 33.68
C SER A 30 -37.53 11.39 33.91
N GLU A 31 -36.57 10.72 33.28
CA GLU A 31 -36.08 9.41 33.71
C GLU A 31 -34.55 9.41 33.75
N ASP A 32 -34.07 8.81 34.83
CA ASP A 32 -32.73 8.73 35.40
C ASP A 32 -32.33 7.25 35.28
N GLU A 33 -31.30 6.91 34.50
CA GLU A 33 -30.60 5.61 34.60
C GLU A 33 -29.14 5.72 34.10
N GLY A 34 -28.19 5.57 35.04
CA GLY A 34 -27.06 4.62 34.96
C GLY A 34 -25.90 4.83 33.97
N PRO A 35 -24.63 4.59 34.38
CA PRO A 35 -23.47 4.73 33.51
C PRO A 35 -23.33 3.51 32.59
N TYR A 36 -23.13 3.74 31.29
CA TYR A 36 -22.91 2.67 30.33
C TYR A 36 -21.51 2.06 30.50
N GLU A 37 -21.49 0.76 30.78
CA GLU A 37 -20.30 -0.09 30.80
C GLU A 37 -19.65 -0.21 29.43
N GLU A 38 -18.32 -0.21 29.48
CA GLU A 38 -17.38 -0.48 28.40
C GLU A 38 -17.46 -1.97 27.99
N SER A 39 -18.00 -2.25 26.79
CA SER A 39 -18.07 -3.62 26.27
C SER A 39 -16.75 -4.00 25.61
N ARG A 40 -15.98 -4.81 26.33
CA ARG A 40 -14.89 -5.65 25.81
C ARG A 40 -15.40 -6.52 24.67
N TYR A 41 -14.85 -6.37 23.46
CA TYR A 41 -14.89 -7.42 22.45
C TYR A 41 -13.63 -8.28 22.54
N SER A 42 -13.86 -9.55 22.88
CA SER A 42 -12.91 -10.65 22.83
C SER A 42 -13.15 -11.47 21.56
N LYS A 43 -12.06 -12.09 21.07
CA LYS A 43 -11.95 -13.18 20.07
C LYS A 43 -12.11 -12.83 18.59
N ASN A 44 -10.95 -12.67 17.94
CA ASN A 44 -10.76 -13.12 16.56
C ASN A 44 -10.59 -14.64 16.58
N ASP A 45 -11.51 -15.35 15.94
CA ASP A 45 -11.39 -16.76 15.58
C ASP A 45 -10.52 -16.89 14.31
N ASP A 46 -9.44 -17.66 14.42
CA ASP A 46 -8.62 -18.12 13.31
C ASP A 46 -9.42 -18.99 12.34
N LYS A 47 -9.73 -18.45 11.15
CA LYS A 47 -10.14 -19.25 9.99
C LYS A 47 -9.03 -19.30 8.95
N ARG A 48 -8.22 -20.34 9.11
CA ARG A 48 -7.22 -20.86 8.16
C ARG A 48 -7.88 -21.20 6.81
N SER A 49 -7.58 -20.45 5.75
CA SER A 49 -7.94 -20.81 4.38
C SER A 49 -6.96 -21.83 3.81
N LYS A 50 -7.50 -22.97 3.36
CA LYS A 50 -6.80 -24.01 2.60
C LYS A 50 -6.57 -23.52 1.17
N ASN A 51 -5.32 -23.60 0.69
CA ASN A 51 -5.02 -23.53 -0.74
C ASN A 51 -4.57 -24.91 -1.23
N HIS A 52 -5.31 -25.45 -2.20
CA HIS A 52 -4.89 -26.52 -3.09
C HIS A 52 -3.98 -25.95 -4.18
N PRO A 53 -2.98 -26.71 -4.69
CA PRO A 53 -2.20 -26.32 -5.87
C PRO A 53 -2.90 -26.79 -7.16
N PRO A 54 -2.65 -26.15 -8.32
CA PRO A 54 -2.98 -26.76 -9.60
C PRO A 54 -1.78 -27.52 -10.17
N GLU A 55 -2.02 -28.78 -10.54
CA GLU A 55 -1.30 -29.47 -11.61
C GLU A 55 -1.89 -29.00 -12.96
N ASP A 56 -1.05 -28.65 -13.93
CA ASP A 56 -0.90 -29.44 -15.18
C ASP A 56 -0.13 -28.70 -16.29
N SER A 57 0.77 -29.49 -16.92
CA SER A 57 1.10 -29.51 -18.35
C SER A 57 1.96 -28.34 -18.90
N ILE A 58 3.03 -28.52 -19.69
CA ILE A 58 3.11 -29.22 -20.98
C ILE A 58 4.60 -29.51 -21.33
N MET A 59 4.86 -30.70 -21.87
CA MET A 59 6.09 -31.10 -22.60
C MET A 59 6.31 -30.31 -23.90
N SER A 60 7.56 -30.07 -24.30
CA SER A 60 8.11 -30.55 -25.60
C SER A 60 9.44 -29.86 -25.97
N ASP A 61 10.47 -30.70 -26.12
CA ASP A 61 11.54 -30.75 -27.13
C ASP A 61 12.02 -29.49 -27.86
N VAL A 62 13.35 -29.27 -27.82
CA VAL A 62 14.16 -28.94 -29.01
C VAL A 62 15.53 -29.66 -28.94
N VAL A 63 15.75 -30.48 -29.97
CA VAL A 63 16.98 -31.16 -30.42
C VAL A 63 17.94 -30.09 -30.99
N GLU A 64 19.28 -30.15 -30.96
CA GLU A 64 20.09 -30.79 -32.03
C GLU A 64 21.59 -30.38 -31.94
N THR A 65 22.49 -31.36 -32.14
CA THR A 65 23.82 -31.30 -32.82
C THR A 65 25.00 -30.47 -32.30
N VAL A 66 26.30 -30.74 -32.56
CA VAL A 66 27.17 -31.91 -32.88
C VAL A 66 28.56 -31.30 -33.24
N LYS A 67 29.67 -32.00 -32.89
CA LYS A 67 31.07 -31.90 -33.44
C LYS A 67 31.88 -30.62 -33.09
N THR A 68 33.21 -30.59 -32.92
CA THR A 68 34.41 -31.40 -33.31
C THR A 68 35.57 -30.96 -32.38
N SER A 69 36.44 -31.80 -31.80
CA SER A 69 37.59 -32.58 -32.32
C SER A 69 38.95 -31.84 -32.44
N ASN A 70 40.01 -32.61 -32.08
CA ASN A 70 41.47 -32.46 -32.30
C ASN A 70 42.24 -31.63 -31.24
N HIS A 71 43.39 -32.05 -30.69
CA HIS A 71 44.50 -32.83 -31.26
C HIS A 71 45.31 -33.60 -30.18
N GLU A 72 45.73 -34.82 -30.52
CA GLU A 72 46.85 -35.64 -29.98
C GLU A 72 48.26 -34.97 -30.21
N PRO A 73 49.49 -35.55 -29.98
CA PRO A 73 49.81 -37.00 -29.84
C PRO A 73 51.12 -37.47 -29.12
N LYS A 74 51.34 -38.80 -29.23
CA LYS A 74 52.60 -39.61 -29.17
C LYS A 74 53.08 -39.99 -27.76
N GLN A 75 53.39 -41.26 -27.44
CA GLN A 75 54.21 -42.22 -28.18
C GLN A 75 53.75 -43.70 -28.03
N ASN A 76 54.40 -44.56 -28.82
CA ASN A 76 54.06 -45.89 -29.35
C ASN A 76 55.33 -46.79 -29.11
N PRO A 77 55.52 -48.02 -29.64
CA PRO A 77 54.77 -49.29 -29.58
C PRO A 77 55.68 -50.56 -29.36
N TRP A 78 55.09 -51.78 -29.55
CA TRP A 78 55.67 -53.15 -29.75
C TRP A 78 55.96 -53.98 -28.46
N ALA A 79 55.72 -55.30 -28.37
CA ALA A 79 55.52 -56.34 -29.39
C ALA A 79 54.67 -57.53 -28.86
N PHE A 80 53.88 -58.12 -29.76
CA PHE A 80 53.34 -59.49 -29.65
C PHE A 80 54.42 -60.51 -30.06
N GLY A 81 54.48 -61.66 -29.39
CA GLY A 81 55.33 -62.78 -29.78
C GLY A 81 54.82 -64.12 -29.24
N ARG A 82 54.01 -64.83 -30.03
CA ARG A 82 53.63 -66.24 -29.87
C ARG A 82 54.87 -67.14 -29.83
N ILE A 83 54.84 -68.19 -29.01
CA ILE A 83 55.45 -69.48 -29.37
C ILE A 83 54.43 -70.59 -29.05
N THR A 84 53.96 -71.23 -30.11
CA THR A 84 53.22 -72.50 -30.09
C THR A 84 54.08 -73.58 -30.72
N GLN A 85 54.08 -74.75 -30.08
CA GLN A 85 54.15 -76.10 -30.65
C GLN A 85 55.44 -76.69 -31.23
N SER A 86 55.46 -78.02 -31.07
CA SER A 86 56.10 -79.06 -31.89
C SER A 86 57.43 -79.59 -31.31
N MET A 87 57.75 -80.89 -31.22
CA MET A 87 57.09 -82.16 -31.56
C MET A 87 57.70 -83.29 -30.70
N ASN A 88 56.89 -84.28 -30.31
CA ASN A 88 57.31 -85.69 -30.32
C ASN A 88 56.66 -86.31 -31.57
N PRO A 89 57.30 -87.26 -32.28
CA PRO A 89 56.87 -88.66 -32.13
C PRO A 89 57.94 -89.75 -32.33
N PHE A 90 57.65 -90.96 -31.79
CA PHE A 90 57.90 -92.36 -32.27
C PHE A 90 59.00 -92.61 -33.33
N GLY A 91 59.84 -93.65 -33.33
CA GLY A 91 59.84 -95.01 -32.75
C GLY A 91 60.49 -96.00 -33.74
N SER A 92 60.95 -97.18 -33.26
CA SER A 92 61.31 -98.44 -33.98
C SER A 92 62.61 -98.43 -34.83
N SER A 93 63.49 -99.46 -34.92
CA SER A 93 63.39 -100.94 -34.89
C SER A 93 64.82 -101.53 -34.64
N GLU A 94 65.06 -102.50 -33.73
CA GLU A 94 64.97 -103.99 -33.87
C GLU A 94 66.27 -104.68 -34.45
N PRO A 95 66.43 -106.02 -34.48
CA PRO A 95 67.62 -106.75 -33.98
C PRO A 95 68.36 -107.62 -35.01
N SER A 96 69.50 -108.23 -34.64
CA SER A 96 70.14 -109.39 -35.32
C SER A 96 71.48 -109.73 -34.62
N ALA A 97 71.99 -110.95 -34.52
CA ALA A 97 71.57 -112.30 -34.89
C ALA A 97 72.50 -113.30 -34.15
N ILE A 98 71.98 -114.49 -33.87
CA ILE A 98 72.67 -115.76 -33.49
C ILE A 98 73.30 -116.36 -34.78
N PRO A 99 74.47 -117.07 -34.83
CA PRO A 99 74.65 -118.49 -34.41
C PRO A 99 76.04 -118.85 -33.83
N GLU A 100 76.20 -119.82 -32.92
CA GLU A 100 76.09 -121.30 -32.99
C GLU A 100 77.28 -122.02 -33.68
N LYS A 101 77.87 -122.99 -32.93
CA LYS A 101 78.80 -124.10 -33.30
C LYS A 101 80.27 -123.72 -33.58
N GLY A 102 81.28 -124.50 -33.22
CA GLY A 102 81.39 -125.85 -32.66
C GLY A 102 82.79 -126.43 -33.01
N ASN A 103 83.20 -127.46 -32.26
CA ASN A 103 84.29 -128.43 -32.53
C ASN A 103 85.75 -127.99 -32.28
N GLU A 104 86.71 -128.82 -31.84
CA GLU A 104 86.78 -130.24 -31.46
C GLU A 104 88.19 -130.53 -30.86
N ARG A 105 88.28 -131.36 -29.80
CA ARG A 105 89.15 -132.57 -29.59
C ARG A 105 90.70 -132.43 -29.75
N GLN A 106 91.61 -133.08 -29.01
CA GLN A 106 91.70 -134.42 -28.36
C GLN A 106 93.14 -134.56 -27.72
N PRO A 107 93.69 -135.74 -27.29
CA PRO A 107 93.44 -136.55 -26.09
C PRO A 107 94.72 -136.94 -25.27
N SER A 108 94.55 -137.67 -24.14
CA SER A 108 95.26 -138.94 -23.84
C SER A 108 95.01 -139.48 -22.41
N HIS A 109 94.41 -140.69 -22.33
CA HIS A 109 94.54 -141.86 -21.41
C HIS A 109 95.25 -141.71 -20.03
N LYS A 110 94.94 -142.38 -18.89
CA LYS A 110 94.10 -143.51 -18.34
C LYS A 110 94.01 -143.21 -16.80
N SER A 111 93.08 -143.65 -15.94
CA SER A 111 92.66 -145.01 -15.54
C SER A 111 91.44 -144.94 -14.59
N GLU A 112 90.68 -146.03 -14.48
CA GLU A 112 89.42 -146.17 -13.76
C GLU A 112 89.56 -146.39 -12.24
N THR A 113 88.74 -145.67 -11.44
CA THR A 113 88.06 -146.05 -10.17
C THR A 113 87.55 -144.79 -9.43
N SER A 114 86.55 -144.07 -9.98
CA SER A 114 85.96 -142.87 -9.33
C SER A 114 84.58 -142.47 -9.89
N ARG A 115 83.60 -143.40 -9.94
CA ARG A 115 82.25 -143.12 -10.50
C ARG A 115 81.12 -143.11 -9.46
N GLU A 116 81.31 -143.65 -8.27
CA GLU A 116 80.20 -143.88 -7.32
C GLU A 116 79.95 -142.72 -6.32
N LYS A 117 80.97 -141.90 -6.03
CA LYS A 117 80.82 -140.72 -5.13
C LYS A 117 80.24 -139.46 -5.81
N ARG A 118 80.03 -139.46 -7.13
CA ARG A 118 79.55 -138.27 -7.88
C ARG A 118 78.02 -138.13 -7.87
N LEU A 119 77.28 -139.23 -7.87
CA LEU A 119 75.82 -139.22 -8.00
C LEU A 119 75.08 -138.76 -6.72
N GLN A 120 75.64 -138.98 -5.52
CA GLN A 120 75.03 -138.49 -4.26
C GLN A 120 75.18 -136.97 -4.06
N LYS A 121 76.14 -136.31 -4.70
CA LYS A 121 76.30 -134.84 -4.65
C LYS A 121 75.30 -134.09 -5.53
N GLU A 122 74.68 -134.77 -6.51
CA GLU A 122 73.80 -134.12 -7.49
C GLU A 122 72.35 -134.03 -6.99
N VAL A 123 71.89 -135.04 -6.24
CA VAL A 123 70.54 -135.04 -5.63
C VAL A 123 70.40 -133.98 -4.54
N THR A 124 71.43 -133.80 -3.73
CA THR A 124 71.45 -132.77 -2.66
C THR A 124 71.45 -131.36 -3.24
N LYS A 125 72.10 -131.14 -4.39
CA LYS A 125 72.09 -129.85 -5.10
C LYS A 125 70.71 -129.47 -5.64
N LEU A 126 69.98 -130.42 -6.24
CA LEU A 126 68.65 -130.16 -6.80
C LEU A 126 67.59 -129.87 -5.73
N GLN A 127 67.69 -130.48 -4.55
CA GLN A 127 66.79 -130.15 -3.42
C GLN A 127 67.03 -128.75 -2.87
N THR A 128 68.29 -128.29 -2.82
CA THR A 128 68.60 -126.90 -2.42
C THR A 128 68.16 -125.86 -3.45
N GLU A 129 68.17 -126.21 -4.74
CA GLU A 129 67.66 -125.32 -5.80
C GLU A 129 66.13 -125.21 -5.77
N LYS A 130 65.42 -126.31 -5.45
CA LYS A 130 63.95 -126.29 -5.30
C LYS A 130 63.49 -125.42 -4.11
N THR A 131 64.16 -125.53 -2.96
CA THR A 131 63.83 -124.68 -1.81
C THR A 131 64.17 -123.22 -2.08
N SER A 132 65.32 -122.94 -2.71
CA SER A 132 65.72 -121.58 -3.13
C SER A 132 64.71 -120.94 -4.10
N LEU A 133 64.25 -121.67 -5.11
CA LEU A 133 63.23 -121.19 -6.05
C LEU A 133 61.88 -120.96 -5.37
N SER A 134 61.47 -121.83 -4.45
CA SER A 134 60.23 -121.65 -3.69
C SER A 134 60.28 -120.41 -2.79
N THR A 135 61.44 -120.13 -2.17
CA THR A 135 61.65 -118.91 -1.37
C THR A 135 61.66 -117.66 -2.25
N SER A 136 62.29 -117.75 -3.44
CA SER A 136 62.30 -116.65 -4.42
C SER A 136 60.90 -116.31 -4.93
N LEU A 137 60.08 -117.33 -5.22
CA LEU A 137 58.72 -117.17 -5.71
C LEU A 137 57.80 -116.57 -4.63
N ASN A 138 57.94 -117.00 -3.36
CA ASN A 138 57.23 -116.36 -2.25
C ASN A 138 57.67 -114.91 -2.03
N ASN A 139 58.96 -114.60 -2.15
CA ASN A 139 59.47 -113.22 -2.05
C ASN A 139 58.94 -112.34 -3.20
N LEU A 140 58.85 -112.86 -4.41
CA LEU A 140 58.23 -112.18 -5.56
C LEU A 140 56.74 -111.94 -5.35
N ARG A 141 56.02 -112.90 -4.77
CA ARG A 141 54.60 -112.76 -4.45
C ARG A 141 54.36 -111.69 -3.38
N ILE A 142 55.17 -111.66 -2.33
CA ILE A 142 55.13 -110.63 -1.29
C ILE A 142 55.41 -109.25 -1.91
N LYS A 143 56.42 -109.15 -2.76
CA LYS A 143 56.78 -107.89 -3.44
C LYS A 143 55.69 -107.40 -4.40
N PHE A 144 55.05 -108.30 -5.14
CA PHE A 144 53.93 -107.97 -6.01
C PHE A 144 52.72 -107.49 -5.21
N ASN A 145 52.36 -108.19 -4.13
CA ASN A 145 51.25 -107.79 -3.26
C ASN A 145 51.48 -106.41 -2.62
N LEU A 146 52.70 -106.13 -2.15
CA LEU A 146 53.10 -104.82 -1.63
C LEU A 146 52.98 -103.73 -2.71
N GLN A 147 53.42 -103.99 -3.94
CA GLN A 147 53.27 -103.03 -5.04
C GLN A 147 51.82 -102.77 -5.44
N THR A 148 50.95 -103.79 -5.42
CA THR A 148 49.52 -103.59 -5.67
C THR A 148 48.85 -102.78 -4.56
N GLN A 149 49.23 -103.01 -3.30
CA GLN A 149 48.72 -102.22 -2.18
C GLN A 149 49.18 -100.76 -2.27
N ASP A 150 50.46 -100.53 -2.57
CA ASP A 150 51.04 -99.19 -2.76
C ASP A 150 50.39 -98.45 -3.95
N LEU A 151 50.04 -99.18 -5.01
CA LEU A 151 49.32 -98.63 -6.17
C LEU A 151 47.87 -98.24 -5.82
N ASP A 152 47.18 -99.04 -5.02
CA ASP A 152 45.80 -98.73 -4.59
C ASP A 152 45.76 -97.63 -3.51
N GLU A 153 46.75 -97.56 -2.63
CA GLU A 153 46.99 -96.43 -1.72
C GLU A 153 47.31 -95.15 -2.51
N SER A 154 48.13 -95.24 -3.56
CA SER A 154 48.42 -94.11 -4.45
C SER A 154 47.17 -93.62 -5.21
N LYS A 155 46.31 -94.53 -5.70
CA LYS A 155 45.04 -94.16 -6.35
C LYS A 155 44.07 -93.47 -5.39
N THR A 156 43.98 -93.94 -4.15
CA THR A 156 43.11 -93.33 -3.13
C THR A 156 43.62 -91.96 -2.70
N LEU A 157 44.92 -91.78 -2.54
CA LEU A 157 45.56 -90.48 -2.31
C LEU A 157 45.34 -89.50 -3.47
N ASN A 158 45.49 -89.96 -4.72
CA ASN A 158 45.22 -89.12 -5.90
C ASN A 158 43.76 -88.68 -5.96
N LYS A 159 42.81 -89.58 -5.66
CA LYS A 159 41.39 -89.22 -5.59
C LYS A 159 41.10 -88.19 -4.50
N GLN A 160 41.70 -88.35 -3.32
CA GLN A 160 41.58 -87.35 -2.25
C GLN A 160 42.19 -86.01 -2.65
N CYS A 161 43.33 -86.00 -3.35
CA CYS A 161 43.97 -84.78 -3.83
C CYS A 161 43.09 -84.04 -4.84
N GLU A 162 42.46 -84.76 -5.78
CA GLU A 162 41.50 -84.18 -6.72
C GLU A 162 40.23 -83.68 -6.02
N ASP A 163 39.67 -84.42 -5.07
CA ASP A 163 38.53 -83.96 -4.27
C ASP A 163 38.86 -82.69 -3.46
N TRP A 164 40.07 -82.61 -2.90
CA TRP A 164 40.58 -81.42 -2.22
C TRP A 164 40.76 -80.23 -3.17
N LYS A 165 41.26 -80.48 -4.37
CA LYS A 165 41.43 -79.46 -5.41
C LYS A 165 40.08 -78.89 -5.85
N VAL A 166 39.09 -79.75 -6.10
CA VAL A 166 37.72 -79.32 -6.44
C VAL A 166 37.10 -78.49 -5.31
N LYS A 167 37.22 -78.93 -4.05
CA LYS A 167 36.73 -78.16 -2.89
C LYS A 167 37.42 -76.82 -2.74
N SER A 168 38.74 -76.77 -2.94
CA SER A 168 39.52 -75.54 -2.91
C SER A 168 39.07 -74.58 -4.00
N ASP A 169 38.91 -75.04 -5.24
CA ASP A 169 38.47 -74.23 -6.37
C ASP A 169 37.03 -73.72 -6.20
N GLU A 170 36.15 -74.49 -5.56
CA GLU A 170 34.80 -74.03 -5.23
C GLU A 170 34.81 -72.95 -4.13
N LEU A 171 35.65 -73.10 -3.10
CA LEU A 171 35.83 -72.07 -2.08
C LEU A 171 36.43 -70.78 -2.66
N TRP A 172 37.41 -70.90 -3.56
CA TRP A 172 37.98 -69.76 -4.28
C TRP A 172 36.93 -69.04 -5.12
N ARG A 173 36.09 -69.77 -5.87
CA ARG A 173 34.98 -69.17 -6.63
C ARG A 173 33.96 -68.48 -5.73
N LYS A 174 33.57 -69.07 -4.60
CA LYS A 174 32.65 -68.43 -3.65
C LYS A 174 33.24 -67.14 -3.09
N ARG A 175 34.52 -67.15 -2.71
CA ARG A 175 35.22 -65.98 -2.18
C ARG A 175 35.39 -64.87 -3.22
N GLU A 176 35.68 -65.24 -4.46
CA GLU A 176 35.77 -64.29 -5.59
C GLU A 176 34.41 -63.64 -5.87
N GLU A 177 33.34 -64.43 -5.84
CA GLU A 177 31.97 -63.93 -5.98
C GLU A 177 31.57 -62.97 -4.84
N GLU A 178 31.91 -63.29 -3.60
CA GLU A 178 31.67 -62.41 -2.45
C GLU A 178 32.49 -61.12 -2.54
N LEU A 179 33.76 -61.20 -2.95
CA LEU A 179 34.60 -60.02 -3.18
C LEU A 179 34.03 -59.14 -4.29
N ARG A 180 33.52 -59.75 -5.37
CA ARG A 180 32.85 -59.01 -6.45
C ARG A 180 31.60 -58.31 -5.93
N LYS A 181 30.72 -59.01 -5.20
CA LYS A 181 29.51 -58.42 -4.59
C LYS A 181 29.85 -57.28 -3.63
N LEU A 182 30.89 -57.45 -2.80
CA LEU A 182 31.33 -56.43 -1.86
C LEU A 182 31.89 -55.21 -2.58
N LYS A 183 32.66 -55.41 -3.65
CA LYS A 183 33.20 -54.34 -4.50
C LYS A 183 32.08 -53.58 -5.21
N ASP A 184 31.09 -54.28 -5.75
CA ASP A 184 29.93 -53.66 -6.38
C ASP A 184 29.09 -52.86 -5.36
N ALA A 185 28.91 -53.40 -4.15
CA ALA A 185 28.24 -52.70 -3.06
C ALA A 185 29.00 -51.43 -2.63
N TYR A 186 30.33 -51.52 -2.50
CA TYR A 186 31.19 -50.38 -2.19
C TYR A 186 31.11 -49.30 -3.28
N ASN A 187 31.16 -49.68 -4.56
CA ASN A 187 31.06 -48.74 -5.67
C ASN A 187 29.69 -48.04 -5.70
N ARG A 188 28.60 -48.77 -5.42
CA ARG A 188 27.26 -48.18 -5.30
C ARG A 188 27.19 -47.17 -4.15
N LEU A 189 27.65 -47.56 -2.97
CA LEU A 189 27.65 -46.70 -1.78
C LEU A 189 28.52 -45.45 -1.98
N SER A 190 29.68 -45.60 -2.62
CA SER A 190 30.53 -44.47 -3.00
C SER A 190 29.84 -43.55 -4.00
N GLY A 191 29.16 -44.10 -5.00
CA GLY A 191 28.34 -43.34 -5.94
C GLY A 191 27.22 -42.56 -5.26
N ASP A 192 26.49 -43.19 -4.33
CA ASP A 192 25.41 -42.56 -3.58
C ASP A 192 25.93 -41.48 -2.63
N TYR A 193 27.06 -41.72 -1.96
CA TYR A 193 27.73 -40.70 -1.15
C TYR A 193 28.12 -39.47 -1.98
N HIS A 194 28.68 -39.67 -3.17
CA HIS A 194 29.03 -38.56 -4.05
C HIS A 194 27.79 -37.81 -4.58
N LYS A 195 26.69 -38.52 -4.88
CA LYS A 195 25.41 -37.89 -5.24
C LYS A 195 24.86 -37.06 -4.09
N LEU A 196 24.79 -37.63 -2.89
CA LEU A 196 24.28 -36.94 -1.70
C LEU A 196 25.13 -35.72 -1.34
N LYS A 197 26.45 -35.81 -1.54
CA LYS A 197 27.35 -34.68 -1.33
C LYS A 197 27.07 -33.53 -2.31
N ARG A 198 26.79 -33.82 -3.59
CA ARG A 198 26.40 -32.79 -4.57
C ARG A 198 25.07 -32.17 -4.21
N THR A 199 24.04 -32.98 -3.95
CA THR A 199 22.71 -32.46 -3.57
C THR A 199 22.76 -31.62 -2.31
N LYS A 200 23.62 -31.98 -1.34
CA LYS A 200 23.83 -31.17 -0.15
C LYS A 200 24.42 -29.80 -0.51
N GLN A 201 25.43 -29.76 -1.38
CA GLN A 201 26.04 -28.50 -1.81
C GLN A 201 25.06 -27.63 -2.58
N ASP A 202 24.27 -28.23 -3.47
CA ASP A 202 23.24 -27.52 -4.26
C ASP A 202 22.17 -26.89 -3.34
N LEU A 203 21.70 -27.64 -2.32
CA LEU A 203 20.75 -27.12 -1.32
C LEU A 203 21.37 -26.05 -0.41
N GLU A 204 22.65 -26.16 -0.08
CA GLU A 204 23.36 -25.12 0.69
C GLU A 204 23.46 -23.82 -0.11
N THR A 205 23.73 -23.90 -1.43
CA THR A 205 23.74 -22.72 -2.30
C THR A 205 22.36 -22.10 -2.45
N GLU A 206 21.32 -22.90 -2.67
CA GLU A 206 19.92 -22.42 -2.77
C GLU A 206 19.48 -21.73 -1.46
N LEU A 207 19.84 -22.30 -0.31
CA LEU A 207 19.53 -21.70 0.99
C LEU A 207 20.21 -20.34 1.18
N ASP A 208 21.45 -20.17 0.71
CA ASP A 208 22.17 -18.90 0.81
C ASP A 208 21.63 -17.86 -0.18
N GLU A 209 21.19 -18.27 -1.37
CA GLU A 209 20.49 -17.42 -2.34
C GLU A 209 19.16 -16.91 -1.74
N GLU A 210 18.32 -17.80 -1.23
CA GLU A 210 17.05 -17.47 -0.57
C GLU A 210 17.22 -16.54 0.64
N ARG A 211 18.30 -16.73 1.42
CA ARG A 211 18.63 -15.83 2.54
C ARG A 211 18.98 -14.42 2.05
N ASN A 212 19.70 -14.31 0.95
CA ASN A 212 20.05 -13.02 0.35
C ASN A 212 18.82 -12.32 -0.23
N GLU A 213 17.92 -13.06 -0.87
CA GLU A 213 16.65 -12.54 -1.35
C GLU A 213 15.78 -12.05 -0.19
N ASN A 214 15.63 -12.85 0.87
CA ASN A 214 14.86 -12.46 2.05
C ASN A 214 15.41 -11.20 2.72
N LYS A 215 16.74 -11.05 2.76
CA LYS A 215 17.39 -9.85 3.29
C LYS A 215 17.08 -8.63 2.43
N THR A 216 17.13 -8.76 1.11
CA THR A 216 16.78 -7.68 0.17
C THR A 216 15.33 -7.27 0.32
N LEU A 217 14.41 -8.24 0.35
CA LEU A 217 12.97 -7.98 0.52
C LEU A 217 12.66 -7.28 1.85
N ARG A 218 13.34 -7.63 2.95
CA ARG A 218 13.17 -6.94 4.23
C ARG A 218 13.61 -5.48 4.17
N GLN A 219 14.70 -5.20 3.45
CA GLN A 219 15.16 -3.82 3.26
C GLN A 219 14.16 -3.01 2.42
N ASP A 220 13.62 -3.61 1.36
CA ASP A 220 12.60 -2.97 0.52
C ASP A 220 11.31 -2.67 1.30
N ILE A 221 10.90 -3.57 2.20
CA ILE A 221 9.75 -3.34 3.09
C ILE A 221 10.03 -2.16 4.02
N GLU A 222 11.20 -2.10 4.66
CA GLU A 222 11.58 -1.00 5.54
C GLU A 222 11.59 0.35 4.78
N ASP A 223 12.17 0.37 3.57
CA ASP A 223 12.20 1.56 2.71
C ASP A 223 10.79 1.99 2.27
N GLN A 224 9.91 1.03 1.99
CA GLN A 224 8.51 1.32 1.66
C GLN A 224 7.73 1.83 2.86
N GLU A 225 7.93 1.25 4.05
CA GLU A 225 7.31 1.71 5.29
C GLU A 225 7.68 3.17 5.59
N VAL A 226 8.95 3.56 5.40
CA VAL A 226 9.38 4.96 5.54
C VAL A 226 8.62 5.86 4.55
N LYS A 227 8.57 5.49 3.26
CA LYS A 227 7.85 6.27 2.23
C LYS A 227 6.36 6.39 2.53
N VAL A 228 5.73 5.29 2.96
CA VAL A 228 4.30 5.25 3.32
C VAL A 228 4.06 6.12 4.54
N THR A 229 4.93 6.08 5.55
CA THR A 229 4.81 6.89 6.76
C THR A 229 4.98 8.38 6.45
N GLU A 230 5.93 8.74 5.58
CA GLU A 230 6.07 10.11 5.08
C GLU A 230 4.88 10.58 4.25
N ALA A 231 4.33 9.71 3.39
CA ALA A 231 3.16 10.04 2.60
C ALA A 231 1.93 10.26 3.50
N HIS A 232 1.73 9.40 4.50
CA HIS A 232 0.67 9.56 5.49
C HIS A 232 0.85 10.81 6.34
N SER A 233 2.06 11.12 6.80
CA SER A 233 2.30 12.34 7.58
C SER A 233 2.02 13.60 6.76
N ARG A 234 2.46 13.65 5.50
CA ARG A 234 2.14 14.76 4.58
C ARG A 234 0.64 14.87 4.31
N ALA A 235 -0.06 13.75 4.09
CA ALA A 235 -1.51 13.74 3.90
C ALA A 235 -2.25 14.24 5.14
N ILE A 236 -1.82 13.82 6.34
CA ILE A 236 -2.37 14.29 7.61
C ILE A 236 -2.10 15.79 7.79
N SER A 237 -0.89 16.28 7.48
CA SER A 237 -0.58 17.71 7.52
C SER A 237 -1.44 18.52 6.56
N LEU A 238 -1.63 18.05 5.32
CA LEU A 238 -2.51 18.70 4.36
C LEU A 238 -3.96 18.73 4.86
N LEU A 239 -4.47 17.62 5.40
CA LEU A 239 -5.82 17.58 5.98
C LEU A 239 -5.94 18.48 7.21
N ALA A 240 -4.93 18.53 8.07
CA ALA A 240 -4.90 19.44 9.22
C ALA A 240 -4.92 20.90 8.78
N ASP A 241 -4.15 21.28 7.75
CA ASP A 241 -4.18 22.62 7.15
C ASP A 241 -5.56 22.97 6.53
N HIS A 242 -6.32 21.98 6.07
CA HIS A 242 -7.66 22.18 5.51
C HIS A 242 -8.77 22.22 6.57
N VAL A 243 -8.58 21.54 7.71
CA VAL A 243 -9.58 21.46 8.79
C VAL A 243 -9.35 22.53 9.87
N SER A 244 -8.10 22.96 10.08
CA SER A 244 -7.71 24.01 11.02
C SER A 244 -7.33 25.29 10.27
N SER A 245 -8.29 25.89 9.56
CA SER A 245 -8.06 27.26 9.06
C SER A 245 -8.02 28.23 10.24
N ASP A 246 -7.04 29.14 10.28
CA ASP A 246 -6.94 30.21 11.29
C ASP A 246 -8.16 31.14 11.34
N PHE A 247 -9.09 31.02 10.39
CA PHE A 247 -10.33 31.78 10.34
C PHE A 247 -11.48 30.93 9.75
N PRO A 248 -12.14 30.10 10.59
CA PRO A 248 -13.16 29.15 10.14
C PRO A 248 -14.47 29.83 9.73
N ASP A 249 -15.28 29.14 8.92
CA ASP A 249 -16.48 29.67 8.28
C ASP A 249 -17.53 30.21 9.28
N ASP A 250 -17.65 29.63 10.46
CA ASP A 250 -18.54 30.08 11.54
C ASP A 250 -18.08 31.43 12.12
N GLN A 251 -16.76 31.61 12.30
CA GLN A 251 -16.20 32.89 12.70
C GLN A 251 -16.39 33.95 11.60
N VAL A 252 -16.22 33.58 10.33
CA VAL A 252 -16.49 34.47 9.18
C VAL A 252 -17.95 34.93 9.17
N ARG A 253 -18.90 34.01 9.34
CA ARG A 253 -20.34 34.35 9.44
C ARG A 253 -20.61 35.32 10.58
N THR A 254 -20.01 35.09 11.74
CA THR A 254 -20.20 35.92 12.93
C THR A 254 -19.65 37.33 12.73
N GLU A 255 -18.43 37.47 12.19
CA GLU A 255 -17.82 38.78 11.94
C GLU A 255 -18.54 39.56 10.83
N LEU A 256 -19.04 38.89 9.78
CA LEU A 256 -19.88 39.53 8.77
C LEU A 256 -21.22 39.99 9.34
N GLN A 257 -21.86 39.17 10.19
CA GLN A 257 -23.12 39.54 10.82
C GLN A 257 -22.95 40.77 11.73
N ASP A 258 -21.93 40.79 12.59
CA ASP A 258 -21.60 41.93 13.45
C ASP A 258 -21.30 43.20 12.64
N LEU A 259 -20.57 43.07 11.52
CA LEU A 259 -20.31 44.19 10.62
C LEU A 259 -21.62 44.77 10.05
N PHE A 260 -22.52 43.91 9.56
CA PHE A 260 -23.77 44.36 8.95
C PHE A 260 -24.76 44.92 9.96
N GLU A 261 -24.75 44.43 11.20
CA GLU A 261 -25.53 44.98 12.31
C GLU A 261 -25.05 46.39 12.65
N LYS A 262 -23.74 46.61 12.80
CA LYS A 262 -23.16 47.95 13.00
C LYS A 262 -23.43 48.91 11.84
N CYS A 263 -23.44 48.41 10.60
CA CYS A 263 -23.86 49.21 9.45
C CYS A 263 -25.33 49.63 9.57
N SER A 264 -26.21 48.71 10.00
CA SER A 264 -27.63 48.99 10.21
C SER A 264 -27.83 50.05 11.31
N GLU A 265 -27.15 49.90 12.45
CA GLU A 265 -27.18 50.86 13.55
C GLU A 265 -26.76 52.26 13.10
N TRP A 266 -25.61 52.35 12.44
CA TRP A 266 -25.11 53.63 11.92
C TRP A 266 -26.09 54.27 10.92
N CYS A 267 -26.67 53.48 10.01
CA CYS A 267 -27.66 53.97 9.06
C CYS A 267 -28.96 54.42 9.72
N ILE A 268 -29.38 53.76 10.80
CA ILE A 268 -30.54 54.19 11.58
C ILE A 268 -30.24 55.55 12.22
N ASP A 269 -29.08 55.72 12.86
CA ASP A 269 -28.78 56.95 13.59
C ASP A 269 -28.51 58.16 12.68
N ASN A 270 -28.07 57.94 11.44
CA ASN A 270 -27.59 59.01 10.54
C ASN A 270 -28.47 59.23 9.29
N ARG A 271 -29.64 58.59 9.19
CA ARG A 271 -30.54 58.77 8.05
C ARG A 271 -31.28 60.10 8.10
N LEU A 272 -31.58 60.65 6.94
CA LEU A 272 -32.61 61.69 6.83
C LEU A 272 -34.01 61.12 7.15
N PRO A 273 -34.86 61.85 7.89
CA PRO A 273 -36.22 61.39 8.20
C PRO A 273 -37.08 61.16 6.96
N LEU A 274 -36.90 61.99 5.93
CA LEU A 274 -37.62 61.92 4.65
C LEU A 274 -36.70 62.39 3.52
N ILE A 275 -36.94 61.85 2.31
CA ILE A 275 -36.20 62.22 1.11
C ILE A 275 -36.84 63.48 0.52
N GLU A 276 -36.13 64.61 0.57
CA GLU A 276 -36.65 65.90 0.06
C GLU A 276 -36.80 65.91 -1.47
N LYS A 277 -35.83 65.33 -2.18
CA LYS A 277 -35.74 65.36 -3.65
C LYS A 277 -35.86 63.96 -4.24
N VAL A 278 -37.08 63.41 -4.19
CA VAL A 278 -37.36 62.02 -4.54
C VAL A 278 -36.80 61.61 -5.92
N GLU A 279 -37.04 62.37 -6.99
CA GLU A 279 -36.59 61.99 -8.34
C GLU A 279 -35.08 62.09 -8.54
N GLU A 280 -34.42 63.10 -7.96
CA GLU A 280 -32.94 63.19 -8.01
C GLU A 280 -32.31 62.00 -7.28
N THR A 281 -32.83 61.68 -6.09
CA THR A 281 -32.37 60.53 -5.30
C THR A 281 -32.67 59.21 -6.01
N ARG A 282 -33.82 59.07 -6.66
CA ARG A 282 -34.19 57.89 -7.43
C ARG A 282 -33.22 57.63 -8.57
N ASN A 283 -32.91 58.64 -9.36
CA ASN A 283 -31.93 58.54 -10.44
C ASN A 283 -30.54 58.17 -9.94
N LEU A 284 -30.12 58.69 -8.78
CA LEU A 284 -28.88 58.28 -8.13
C LEU A 284 -28.92 56.80 -7.72
N MET A 285 -30.00 56.35 -7.06
CA MET A 285 -30.12 54.95 -6.62
C MET A 285 -30.17 53.96 -7.79
N LEU A 286 -30.76 54.36 -8.92
CA LEU A 286 -30.76 53.60 -10.16
C LEU A 286 -29.36 53.50 -10.77
N THR A 287 -28.66 54.64 -10.87
CA THR A 287 -27.30 54.72 -11.43
C THR A 287 -26.31 53.88 -10.62
N GLU A 288 -26.43 53.94 -9.29
CA GLU A 288 -25.64 53.13 -8.37
C GLU A 288 -26.14 51.69 -8.26
N GLY A 289 -27.21 51.31 -8.97
CA GLY A 289 -27.78 49.95 -8.98
C GLY A 289 -28.21 49.44 -7.60
N ILE A 290 -28.76 50.33 -6.77
CA ILE A 290 -29.27 50.04 -5.43
C ILE A 290 -30.75 49.62 -5.51
N ILE A 291 -31.51 50.30 -6.35
CA ILE A 291 -32.90 49.96 -6.67
C ILE A 291 -32.99 49.36 -8.08
N ASN A 292 -34.00 48.52 -8.30
CA ASN A 292 -34.25 47.91 -9.58
C ASN A 292 -35.20 48.77 -10.42
N ASP A 293 -34.86 49.06 -11.68
CA ASP A 293 -35.80 49.66 -12.62
C ASP A 293 -36.63 48.55 -13.26
N LEU A 294 -37.73 48.22 -12.61
CA LEU A 294 -38.64 47.23 -13.14
C LEU A 294 -39.71 47.95 -13.98
N ASP A 295 -39.85 47.49 -15.23
CA ASP A 295 -41.06 47.65 -16.05
C ASP A 295 -42.22 46.84 -15.43
N CYS A 296 -42.52 47.12 -14.16
CA CYS A 296 -43.59 46.51 -13.40
C CYS A 296 -44.59 47.58 -12.95
N GLU A 297 -45.75 47.11 -12.51
CA GLU A 297 -46.79 47.97 -11.94
C GLU A 297 -46.23 48.82 -10.79
N GLU A 298 -46.75 50.04 -10.62
CA GLU A 298 -46.23 51.01 -9.64
C GLU A 298 -46.23 50.46 -8.21
N HIS A 299 -47.23 49.63 -7.86
CA HIS A 299 -47.34 49.00 -6.55
C HIS A 299 -46.25 47.94 -6.25
N LEU A 300 -45.49 47.52 -7.27
CA LEU A 300 -44.34 46.63 -7.14
C LEU A 300 -43.01 47.38 -7.09
N ARG A 301 -43.03 48.70 -7.23
CA ARG A 301 -41.83 49.53 -7.14
C ARG A 301 -41.50 49.84 -5.68
N PHE A 302 -40.24 50.16 -5.43
CA PHE A 302 -39.80 50.63 -4.14
C PHE A 302 -40.39 52.02 -3.88
N ASP A 303 -41.18 52.16 -2.81
CA ASP A 303 -41.72 53.46 -2.40
C ASP A 303 -40.64 54.28 -1.67
N MET A 304 -40.16 55.34 -2.33
CA MET A 304 -39.17 56.26 -1.76
C MET A 304 -39.77 57.27 -0.79
N ALA A 305 -41.08 57.46 -0.76
CA ALA A 305 -41.75 58.37 0.16
C ALA A 305 -41.98 57.74 1.54
N HIS A 306 -41.87 56.41 1.65
CA HIS A 306 -42.07 55.70 2.90
C HIS A 306 -41.04 56.10 3.96
N THR A 307 -41.46 56.16 5.23
CA THR A 307 -40.62 56.60 6.37
C THR A 307 -39.37 55.73 6.61
N THR A 308 -39.43 54.47 6.19
CA THR A 308 -38.30 53.53 6.29
C THR A 308 -37.42 53.50 5.04
N ALA A 309 -37.81 54.19 3.97
CA ALA A 309 -37.12 54.16 2.68
C ALA A 309 -35.67 54.64 2.81
N THR A 310 -35.45 55.76 3.50
CA THR A 310 -34.10 56.33 3.67
C THR A 310 -33.17 55.35 4.39
N ALA A 311 -33.65 54.68 5.45
CA ALA A 311 -32.85 53.70 6.20
C ALA A 311 -32.44 52.51 5.31
N VAL A 312 -33.42 51.94 4.60
CA VAL A 312 -33.22 50.77 3.73
C VAL A 312 -32.27 51.09 2.58
N LEU A 313 -32.45 52.24 1.92
CA LEU A 313 -31.59 52.68 0.81
C LEU A 313 -30.18 53.02 1.29
N LEU A 314 -30.05 53.69 2.43
CA LEU A 314 -28.75 54.04 2.99
C LEU A 314 -27.98 52.79 3.41
N GLN A 315 -28.64 51.83 4.04
CA GLN A 315 -28.04 50.53 4.39
C GLN A 315 -27.63 49.75 3.13
N ALA A 316 -28.49 49.68 2.11
CA ALA A 316 -28.16 49.05 0.83
C ALA A 316 -26.94 49.70 0.17
N ALA A 317 -26.89 51.04 0.15
CA ALA A 317 -25.77 51.80 -0.39
C ALA A 317 -24.47 51.51 0.37
N LEU A 318 -24.52 51.53 1.70
CA LEU A 318 -23.35 51.35 2.56
C LEU A 318 -22.78 49.93 2.43
N THR A 319 -23.62 48.91 2.59
CA THR A 319 -23.17 47.51 2.53
C THR A 319 -22.66 47.16 1.14
N LYS A 320 -23.34 47.63 0.07
CA LYS A 320 -22.87 47.48 -1.30
C LYS A 320 -21.52 48.15 -1.52
N THR A 321 -21.34 49.39 -1.08
CA THR A 321 -20.08 50.14 -1.23
C THR A 321 -18.93 49.42 -0.52
N LEU A 322 -19.15 49.01 0.74
CA LEU A 322 -18.15 48.29 1.54
C LEU A 322 -17.73 46.96 0.88
N VAL A 323 -18.71 46.15 0.49
CA VAL A 323 -18.46 44.84 -0.12
C VAL A 323 -17.81 44.99 -1.51
N GLN A 324 -18.28 45.90 -2.35
CA GLN A 324 -17.68 46.11 -3.67
C GLN A 324 -16.26 46.67 -3.60
N THR A 325 -15.99 47.57 -2.65
CA THR A 325 -14.67 48.19 -2.47
C THR A 325 -13.63 47.16 -2.01
N PHE A 326 -13.97 46.31 -1.03
CA PHE A 326 -12.98 45.46 -0.36
C PHE A 326 -13.08 43.97 -0.75
N LEU A 327 -14.28 43.46 -1.02
CA LEU A 327 -14.53 42.06 -1.42
C LEU A 327 -14.80 41.90 -2.92
N GLY A 328 -14.82 43.00 -3.70
CA GLY A 328 -14.92 42.94 -5.15
C GLY A 328 -13.63 42.50 -5.84
N ASN A 329 -12.47 42.91 -5.30
CA ASN A 329 -11.15 42.62 -5.87
C ASN A 329 -10.15 42.23 -4.76
N PRO A 330 -9.47 41.08 -4.83
CA PRO A 330 -8.43 40.71 -3.86
C PRO A 330 -7.27 41.70 -3.77
N PHE A 331 -7.01 42.44 -4.84
CA PHE A 331 -5.87 43.36 -4.92
C PHE A 331 -6.26 44.82 -4.72
N PHE A 332 -7.32 45.09 -3.94
CA PHE A 332 -7.85 46.44 -3.72
C PHE A 332 -6.83 47.43 -3.12
N LEU A 333 -5.78 46.95 -2.45
CA LEU A 333 -4.67 47.79 -1.97
C LEU A 333 -3.75 48.27 -3.10
N SER A 334 -3.67 47.53 -4.21
CA SER A 334 -2.96 47.99 -5.40
C SER A 334 -3.82 49.06 -6.06
N ARG A 335 -3.36 50.32 -6.08
CA ARG A 335 -4.08 51.47 -6.64
C ARG A 335 -4.22 51.40 -8.17
N ARG A 336 -4.81 50.32 -8.71
CA ARG A 336 -5.10 49.96 -10.12
C ARG A 336 -4.07 49.10 -10.86
N CYS A 337 -3.06 48.52 -10.19
CA CYS A 337 -2.06 47.71 -10.87
C CYS A 337 -2.52 46.26 -11.14
N LEU A 338 -3.38 45.71 -10.29
CA LEU A 338 -3.86 44.32 -10.39
C LEU A 338 -5.39 44.27 -10.28
N ASN A 339 -6.01 43.51 -11.18
CA ASN A 339 -7.46 43.29 -11.21
C ASN A 339 -7.76 41.80 -10.99
N LYS A 340 -8.98 41.47 -10.56
CA LYS A 340 -9.48 40.10 -10.38
C LYS A 340 -9.33 39.25 -11.66
N THR A 341 -9.33 39.88 -12.83
CA THR A 341 -9.06 39.22 -14.12
C THR A 341 -7.66 38.61 -14.23
N ALA A 342 -6.68 39.06 -13.44
CA ALA A 342 -5.35 38.44 -13.36
C ALA A 342 -5.41 36.98 -12.87
N LEU A 343 -6.51 36.58 -12.21
CA LEU A 343 -6.73 35.21 -11.75
C LEU A 343 -7.29 34.28 -12.84
N GLN A 344 -7.69 34.80 -14.00
CA GLN A 344 -8.35 34.01 -15.07
C GLN A 344 -7.37 33.24 -15.98
N GLY A 345 -6.05 33.46 -15.85
CA GLY A 345 -5.02 32.87 -16.72
C GLY A 345 -4.08 31.86 -16.04
N GLY A 346 -4.36 31.44 -14.81
CA GLY A 346 -3.49 30.54 -14.07
C GLY A 346 -3.48 29.11 -14.61
N ALA A 347 -2.31 28.46 -14.60
CA ALA A 347 -2.13 27.07 -15.08
C ALA A 347 -2.89 26.03 -14.24
N SER A 348 -3.24 26.36 -13.00
CA SER A 348 -4.06 25.54 -12.08
C SER A 348 -4.83 26.45 -11.10
N ALA A 349 -5.99 25.98 -10.62
CA ALA A 349 -6.79 26.66 -9.61
C ALA A 349 -6.02 26.83 -8.30
N GLU A 350 -5.25 25.82 -7.89
CA GLU A 350 -4.44 25.84 -6.68
C GLU A 350 -3.28 26.86 -6.76
N ALA A 351 -2.60 26.91 -7.91
CA ALA A 351 -1.53 27.88 -8.16
C ALA A 351 -2.08 29.32 -8.14
N THR A 352 -3.29 29.52 -8.69
CA THR A 352 -3.98 30.81 -8.70
C THR A 352 -4.33 31.29 -7.30
N VAL A 353 -4.84 30.40 -6.45
CA VAL A 353 -5.17 30.71 -5.04
C VAL A 353 -3.90 31.01 -4.24
N THR A 354 -2.85 30.20 -4.41
CA THR A 354 -1.56 30.42 -3.75
C THR A 354 -0.96 31.78 -4.14
N TRP A 355 -0.97 32.10 -5.44
CA TRP A 355 -0.51 33.39 -5.94
C TRP A 355 -1.31 34.56 -5.38
N ARG A 356 -2.65 34.43 -5.33
CA ARG A 356 -3.53 35.45 -4.73
C ARG A 356 -3.15 35.71 -3.28
N ILE A 357 -3.07 34.65 -2.46
CA ILE A 357 -2.78 34.76 -1.02
C ILE A 357 -1.42 35.46 -0.81
N GLN A 358 -0.37 34.99 -1.49
CA GLN A 358 0.98 35.58 -1.39
C GLN A 358 1.00 37.04 -1.84
N THR A 359 0.31 37.36 -2.93
CA THR A 359 0.24 38.73 -3.45
C THR A 359 -0.53 39.64 -2.48
N CYS A 360 -1.63 39.18 -1.90
CA CYS A 360 -2.37 39.94 -0.89
C CYS A 360 -1.50 40.21 0.36
N GLN A 361 -0.76 39.21 0.84
CA GLN A 361 0.16 39.37 1.97
C GLN A 361 1.26 40.39 1.64
N TYR A 362 1.85 40.32 0.44
CA TYR A 362 2.85 41.29 0.01
C TYR A 362 2.28 42.71 -0.11
N LEU A 363 1.09 42.87 -0.69
CA LEU A 363 0.44 44.17 -0.84
C LEU A 363 0.10 44.80 0.52
N GLU A 364 -0.35 44.01 1.48
CA GLU A 364 -0.62 44.49 2.85
C GLU A 364 0.67 44.95 3.54
N GLN A 365 1.79 44.24 3.35
CA GLN A 365 3.08 44.63 3.92
C GLN A 365 3.67 45.88 3.24
N ALA A 366 3.58 45.96 1.91
CA ALA A 366 4.12 47.07 1.14
C ALA A 366 3.25 48.34 1.22
N PHE A 367 1.93 48.17 1.29
CA PHE A 367 0.93 49.23 1.27
C PHE A 367 -0.12 49.00 2.37
N PRO A 368 0.27 49.09 3.65
CA PRO A 368 -0.66 48.88 4.75
C PRO A 368 -1.85 49.85 4.66
N PRO A 369 -3.07 49.41 5.04
CA PRO A 369 -4.23 50.28 5.07
C PRO A 369 -3.95 51.53 5.93
N HIS A 370 -3.97 52.69 5.29
CA HIS A 370 -3.72 53.96 5.93
C HIS A 370 -5.05 54.62 6.32
N LYS A 371 -5.17 55.05 7.57
CA LYS A 371 -6.40 55.63 8.13
C LYS A 371 -6.95 56.80 7.31
N GLN A 372 -6.07 57.68 6.82
CA GLN A 372 -6.47 58.83 5.99
C GLN A 372 -7.15 58.41 4.68
N GLY A 373 -6.71 57.31 4.05
CA GLY A 373 -7.34 56.82 2.82
C GLY A 373 -8.72 56.25 3.07
N LEU A 374 -8.89 55.52 4.18
CA LEU A 374 -10.18 54.97 4.59
C LEU A 374 -11.16 56.08 5.01
N GLN A 375 -10.66 57.13 5.67
CA GLN A 375 -11.46 58.32 5.95
C GLN A 375 -11.88 59.02 4.65
N ALA A 376 -10.99 59.16 3.66
CA ALA A 376 -11.34 59.72 2.36
C ALA A 376 -12.41 58.87 1.62
N CYS A 377 -12.37 57.54 1.76
CA CYS A 377 -13.43 56.67 1.25
C CYS A 377 -14.78 56.91 1.96
N ALA A 378 -14.77 57.04 3.29
CA ALA A 378 -15.96 57.34 4.08
C ALA A 378 -16.55 58.73 3.74
N GLU A 379 -15.71 59.75 3.59
CA GLU A 379 -16.11 61.10 3.16
C GLU A 379 -16.67 61.07 1.72
N GLY A 380 -16.04 60.31 0.83
CA GLY A 380 -16.53 60.09 -0.53
C GLY A 380 -17.92 59.44 -0.57
N PHE A 381 -18.15 58.44 0.29
CA PHE A 381 -19.46 57.82 0.47
C PHE A 381 -20.49 58.83 0.98
N ALA A 382 -20.18 59.54 2.08
CA ALA A 382 -21.07 60.53 2.66
C ALA A 382 -21.44 61.65 1.68
N LYS A 383 -20.49 62.06 0.82
CA LYS A 383 -20.73 63.05 -0.23
C LYS A 383 -21.65 62.54 -1.33
N THR A 384 -21.46 61.28 -1.75
CA THR A 384 -22.24 60.65 -2.82
C THR A 384 -23.68 60.43 -2.37
N PHE A 385 -23.86 59.88 -1.16
CA PHE A 385 -25.17 59.55 -0.58
C PHE A 385 -25.73 60.65 0.34
N LYS A 386 -25.25 61.88 0.18
CA LYS A 386 -25.75 63.07 0.89
C LYS A 386 -27.29 63.20 0.86
N PRO A 387 -28.02 62.85 -0.22
CA PRO A 387 -29.49 62.92 -0.24
C PRO A 387 -30.20 61.97 0.73
N LEU A 388 -29.48 61.03 1.37
CA LEU A 388 -30.01 60.06 2.33
C LEU A 388 -29.49 60.26 3.76
N ILE A 389 -28.49 61.11 3.95
CA ILE A 389 -27.69 61.19 5.18
C ILE A 389 -27.90 62.57 5.83
N GLU A 390 -28.17 62.59 7.14
CA GLU A 390 -28.17 63.84 7.91
C GLU A 390 -26.78 64.48 7.92
N PRO A 391 -26.66 65.81 8.11
CA PRO A 391 -25.35 66.45 8.21
C PRO A 391 -24.46 65.77 9.26
N LEU A 392 -23.46 65.01 8.79
CA LEU A 392 -22.61 64.20 9.67
C LEU A 392 -21.78 65.10 10.58
N ASP A 393 -21.87 64.82 11.87
CA ASP A 393 -20.94 65.37 12.84
C ASP A 393 -19.61 64.60 12.83
N ARG A 394 -18.65 65.07 13.63
CA ARG A 394 -17.32 64.46 13.69
C ARG A 394 -17.37 63.03 14.20
N GLU A 395 -18.26 62.72 15.14
CA GLU A 395 -18.38 61.40 15.74
C GLU A 395 -18.96 60.39 14.73
N SER A 396 -20.03 60.76 14.04
CA SER A 396 -20.67 59.90 13.03
C SER A 396 -19.76 59.61 11.85
N LEU A 397 -18.94 60.59 11.44
CA LEU A 397 -17.90 60.37 10.42
C LEU A 397 -16.78 59.45 10.92
N MET A 398 -16.41 59.54 12.20
CA MET A 398 -15.44 58.63 12.81
C MET A 398 -15.98 57.19 12.88
N GLN A 399 -17.25 57.01 13.24
CA GLN A 399 -17.92 55.71 13.23
C GLN A 399 -17.98 55.13 11.81
N LEU A 400 -18.35 55.92 10.81
CA LEU A 400 -18.34 55.50 9.42
C LEU A 400 -16.93 55.08 8.98
N THR A 401 -15.90 55.88 9.30
CA THR A 401 -14.50 55.53 9.02
C THR A 401 -14.12 54.20 9.69
N LYS A 402 -14.62 53.94 10.91
CA LYS A 402 -14.39 52.68 11.62
C LYS A 402 -15.04 51.48 10.92
N LEU A 403 -16.21 51.64 10.31
CA LEU A 403 -16.83 50.60 9.48
C LEU A 403 -15.96 50.26 8.26
N PHE A 404 -15.41 51.27 7.57
CA PHE A 404 -14.47 51.07 6.46
C PHE A 404 -13.18 50.38 6.92
N GLU A 405 -12.60 50.78 8.06
CA GLU A 405 -11.45 50.12 8.67
C GLU A 405 -11.72 48.64 8.98
N THR A 406 -12.86 48.36 9.63
CA THR A 406 -13.23 47.01 10.06
C THR A 406 -13.48 46.11 8.84
N THR A 407 -14.18 46.63 7.83
CA THR A 407 -14.40 45.89 6.57
C THR A 407 -13.10 45.62 5.83
N CYS A 408 -12.20 46.61 5.76
CA CYS A 408 -10.89 46.46 5.12
C CYS A 408 -10.07 45.34 5.78
N SER A 409 -9.99 45.37 7.12
CA SER A 409 -9.29 44.34 7.90
C SER A 409 -9.89 42.95 7.68
N LEU A 410 -11.23 42.84 7.74
CA LEU A 410 -11.95 41.60 7.49
C LEU A 410 -11.67 41.07 6.07
N ALA A 411 -11.76 41.93 5.06
CA ALA A 411 -11.49 41.55 3.67
C ALA A 411 -10.05 41.05 3.46
N LEU A 412 -9.05 41.67 4.11
CA LEU A 412 -7.66 41.18 4.05
C LEU A 412 -7.51 39.78 4.63
N ARG A 413 -8.22 39.47 5.73
CA ARG A 413 -8.24 38.11 6.29
C ARG A 413 -8.92 37.14 5.34
N LEU A 414 -10.09 37.52 4.81
CA LEU A 414 -10.86 36.66 3.91
C LEU A 414 -10.10 36.35 2.61
N TRP A 415 -9.42 37.31 2.00
CA TRP A 415 -8.67 37.08 0.75
C TRP A 415 -7.42 36.20 0.92
N LYS A 416 -6.97 36.01 2.15
CA LYS A 416 -5.86 35.10 2.51
C LYS A 416 -6.34 33.66 2.78
N LEU A 417 -7.64 33.41 2.84
CA LEU A 417 -8.18 32.05 2.95
C LEU A 417 -7.94 31.27 1.65
N ARG A 418 -7.95 29.94 1.71
CA ARG A 418 -7.87 29.07 0.52
C ARG A 418 -9.25 28.82 -0.13
N THR A 419 -10.06 29.86 -0.27
CA THR A 419 -11.40 29.80 -0.89
C THR A 419 -11.58 30.91 -1.91
N ASN A 420 -12.49 30.75 -2.87
CA ASN A 420 -12.87 31.83 -3.76
C ASN A 420 -14.06 32.58 -3.18
N ILE A 421 -14.01 33.91 -3.19
CA ILE A 421 -15.09 34.74 -2.66
C ILE A 421 -15.93 35.26 -3.83
N ARG A 422 -17.22 34.97 -3.79
CA ARG A 422 -18.23 35.53 -4.69
C ARG A 422 -19.16 36.42 -3.88
N THR A 423 -19.28 37.66 -4.34
CA THR A 423 -20.23 38.64 -3.82
C THR A 423 -21.31 38.83 -4.88
N GLU A 424 -22.56 38.81 -4.46
CA GLU A 424 -23.69 39.02 -5.35
C GLU A 424 -24.60 40.11 -4.79
N ALA A 425 -24.98 41.03 -5.66
CA ALA A 425 -25.83 42.16 -5.36
C ALA A 425 -27.00 42.23 -6.36
N LEU A 426 -27.75 43.33 -6.30
CA LEU A 426 -28.83 43.56 -7.25
C LEU A 426 -28.28 43.57 -8.69
N GLY A 427 -28.91 42.79 -9.57
CA GLY A 427 -28.49 42.60 -10.96
C GLY A 427 -27.87 41.23 -11.27
N ASP A 428 -27.46 40.48 -10.24
CA ASP A 428 -27.00 39.10 -10.42
C ASP A 428 -28.16 38.14 -10.75
N ALA A 429 -27.89 37.16 -11.62
CA ALA A 429 -28.89 36.23 -12.17
C ALA A 429 -29.71 35.48 -11.10
N THR A 430 -29.12 35.29 -9.92
CA THR A 430 -29.67 34.59 -8.77
C THR A 430 -30.52 35.47 -7.85
N LEU A 431 -30.48 36.80 -8.02
CA LEU A 431 -31.10 37.79 -7.13
C LEU A 431 -32.16 38.65 -7.84
N HIS A 432 -32.91 38.06 -8.76
CA HIS A 432 -34.03 38.74 -9.44
C HIS A 432 -35.38 38.57 -8.74
N ARG A 433 -35.60 37.42 -8.11
CA ARG A 433 -36.86 37.07 -7.46
C ARG A 433 -36.62 36.49 -6.07
N PHE A 434 -37.47 36.85 -5.12
CA PHE A 434 -37.38 36.37 -3.74
C PHE A 434 -37.80 34.90 -3.63
N GLN A 435 -37.06 34.15 -2.81
CA GLN A 435 -37.26 32.73 -2.56
C GLN A 435 -36.85 32.40 -1.11
N SER A 436 -37.83 32.15 -0.25
CA SER A 436 -37.63 31.87 1.18
C SER A 436 -36.99 30.51 1.48
N MET A 437 -37.06 29.55 0.55
CA MET A 437 -36.78 28.13 0.81
C MET A 437 -35.30 27.74 0.87
N PHE A 438 -34.39 28.54 0.30
CA PHE A 438 -33.03 28.09 0.02
C PHE A 438 -31.98 28.54 1.03
N GLY A 439 -32.34 29.35 2.04
CA GLY A 439 -31.39 29.89 3.03
C GLY A 439 -30.36 30.87 2.46
N ASP A 440 -30.43 31.13 1.15
CA ASP A 440 -29.54 32.00 0.40
C ASP A 440 -29.93 33.48 0.47
N MET A 441 -31.16 33.76 0.89
CA MET A 441 -31.73 35.09 0.99
C MET A 441 -32.73 35.19 2.14
N GLU A 442 -32.83 36.38 2.73
CA GLU A 442 -33.71 36.71 3.83
C GLU A 442 -34.44 38.03 3.52
N ALA A 443 -35.72 38.12 3.89
CA ALA A 443 -36.46 39.37 3.76
C ALA A 443 -35.96 40.39 4.80
N HIS A 444 -35.90 41.66 4.41
CA HIS A 444 -35.58 42.74 5.33
C HIS A 444 -36.68 42.87 6.41
N PRO A 445 -36.36 43.14 7.69
CA PRO A 445 -37.35 43.18 8.77
C PRO A 445 -38.53 44.13 8.53
N THR A 446 -38.32 45.23 7.79
CA THR A 446 -39.39 46.19 7.45
C THR A 446 -40.45 45.64 6.50
N VAL A 447 -40.20 44.49 5.86
CA VAL A 447 -41.19 43.79 5.03
C VAL A 447 -42.21 43.03 5.90
N GLY A 448 -41.91 42.82 7.19
CA GLY A 448 -42.81 42.13 8.12
C GLY A 448 -42.97 40.63 7.86
N LEU A 449 -42.06 40.02 7.10
CA LEU A 449 -42.10 38.59 6.78
C LEU A 449 -41.36 37.76 7.83
N LEU A 450 -42.03 36.77 8.41
CA LEU A 450 -41.39 35.80 9.30
C LEU A 450 -40.52 34.80 8.52
N LYS A 451 -39.46 34.30 9.15
CA LYS A 451 -38.55 33.34 8.52
C LYS A 451 -39.30 32.06 8.13
N GLY A 452 -39.20 31.66 6.86
CA GLY A 452 -39.87 30.48 6.28
C GLY A 452 -41.27 30.74 5.72
N ASP A 453 -41.77 31.98 5.82
CA ASP A 453 -43.02 32.38 5.17
C ASP A 453 -42.81 32.57 3.66
N LYS A 454 -43.73 31.99 2.88
CA LYS A 454 -43.65 31.91 1.40
C LYS A 454 -44.53 32.93 0.70
N ARG A 455 -45.25 33.79 1.43
CA ARG A 455 -46.21 34.76 0.84
C ARG A 455 -45.60 35.68 -0.24
N PHE A 456 -44.29 35.93 -0.16
CA PHE A 456 -43.57 36.79 -1.10
C PHE A 456 -42.69 36.02 -2.10
N ASP A 457 -42.74 34.68 -2.11
CA ASP A 457 -41.96 33.87 -3.06
C ASP A 457 -42.32 34.20 -4.51
N GLY A 458 -41.31 34.33 -5.37
CA GLY A 458 -41.45 34.68 -6.78
C GLY A 458 -41.61 36.17 -7.06
N ARG A 459 -41.75 37.03 -6.03
CA ARG A 459 -41.83 38.48 -6.21
C ARG A 459 -40.50 39.07 -6.67
N PRO A 460 -40.53 40.14 -7.49
CA PRO A 460 -39.31 40.80 -7.90
C PRO A 460 -38.64 41.48 -6.70
N ILE A 461 -37.32 41.35 -6.62
CA ILE A 461 -36.52 42.05 -5.61
C ILE A 461 -36.34 43.50 -6.05
N CYS A 462 -36.72 44.44 -5.19
CA CYS A 462 -36.59 45.86 -5.48
C CYS A 462 -35.24 46.40 -5.01
N VAL A 463 -34.79 45.98 -3.82
CA VAL A 463 -33.52 46.40 -3.22
C VAL A 463 -32.83 45.20 -2.59
N VAL A 464 -31.53 45.07 -2.81
CA VAL A 464 -30.67 44.17 -2.04
C VAL A 464 -30.01 45.01 -0.95
N VAL A 465 -30.54 44.93 0.27
CA VAL A 465 -30.08 45.69 1.44
C VAL A 465 -28.72 45.20 1.94
N ARG A 466 -28.46 43.90 1.76
CA ARG A 466 -27.19 43.26 2.08
C ARG A 466 -26.82 42.30 0.95
N PRO A 467 -25.65 42.46 0.32
CA PRO A 467 -25.17 41.51 -0.70
C PRO A 467 -25.01 40.10 -0.15
N ARG A 468 -25.22 39.09 -1.00
CA ARG A 468 -24.90 37.70 -0.68
C ARG A 468 -23.39 37.49 -0.78
N ILE A 469 -22.81 36.82 0.19
CA ILE A 469 -21.38 36.47 0.22
C ILE A 469 -21.25 34.95 0.32
N VAL A 470 -20.60 34.35 -0.67
CA VAL A 470 -20.43 32.90 -0.80
C VAL A 470 -18.95 32.57 -0.92
N SER A 471 -18.51 31.53 -0.22
CA SER A 471 -17.22 30.90 -0.44
C SER A 471 -17.36 29.69 -1.37
N GLU A 472 -16.57 29.67 -2.43
CA GLU A 472 -16.52 28.59 -3.40
C GLU A 472 -15.23 27.78 -3.20
N PRO A 473 -15.33 26.44 -3.14
CA PRO A 473 -14.15 25.58 -3.06
C PRO A 473 -13.31 25.68 -4.33
N VAL A 474 -11.99 25.55 -4.17
CA VAL A 474 -11.00 25.78 -5.24
C VAL A 474 -11.04 24.69 -6.33
N GLU A 475 -11.45 23.46 -6.01
CA GLU A 475 -11.27 22.28 -6.87
C GLU A 475 -12.55 21.54 -7.30
N SER A 476 -13.72 22.17 -7.24
CA SER A 476 -14.94 21.41 -7.45
C SER A 476 -15.31 21.28 -8.95
N LYS A 477 -14.81 20.23 -9.60
CA LYS A 477 -15.34 19.73 -10.91
C LYS A 477 -16.81 19.32 -10.81
N SER A 478 -17.26 18.93 -9.62
CA SER A 478 -18.66 18.86 -9.24
C SER A 478 -19.04 20.20 -8.62
N ARG A 479 -20.08 20.88 -9.09
CA ARG A 479 -20.65 22.09 -8.46
C ARG A 479 -21.11 21.80 -7.03
N GLY A 480 -20.20 21.67 -6.06
CA GLY A 480 -20.54 21.76 -4.65
C GLY A 480 -21.20 23.12 -4.47
N ARG A 481 -22.39 23.15 -3.85
CA ARG A 481 -22.99 24.44 -3.46
C ARG A 481 -21.98 25.12 -2.55
N GLY A 482 -21.49 26.29 -2.97
CA GLY A 482 -20.60 27.11 -2.15
C GLY A 482 -21.21 27.37 -0.78
N ILE A 483 -20.37 27.64 0.21
CA ILE A 483 -20.83 27.88 1.57
C ILE A 483 -21.28 29.34 1.65
N VAL A 484 -22.54 29.56 2.01
CA VAL A 484 -23.05 30.91 2.23
C VAL A 484 -22.50 31.42 3.57
N TRP A 485 -21.70 32.48 3.49
CA TRP A 485 -21.18 33.22 4.64
C TRP A 485 -22.12 34.36 5.05
N SER A 486 -22.83 34.95 4.10
CA SER A 486 -23.89 35.92 4.39
C SER A 486 -24.99 35.79 3.34
N PRO A 487 -26.24 35.47 3.74
CA PRO A 487 -27.37 35.45 2.81
C PRO A 487 -27.68 36.88 2.33
N ALA A 488 -28.25 37.01 1.14
CA ALA A 488 -28.72 38.31 0.67
C ALA A 488 -29.90 38.77 1.53
N GLN A 489 -29.83 39.96 2.11
CA GLN A 489 -30.99 40.59 2.73
C GLN A 489 -31.69 41.46 1.68
N VAL A 490 -32.96 41.18 1.41
CA VAL A 490 -33.67 41.81 0.30
C VAL A 490 -34.97 42.46 0.74
N TRP A 491 -35.31 43.57 0.08
CA TRP A 491 -36.59 44.22 0.23
C TRP A 491 -37.46 43.89 -0.99
N VAL A 492 -38.69 43.48 -0.70
CA VAL A 492 -39.76 43.19 -1.68
C VAL A 492 -40.99 43.98 -1.28
N SER A 493 -41.79 44.38 -2.27
CA SER A 493 -43.00 45.15 -2.01
C SER A 493 -44.03 44.32 -1.25
N ASN A 494 -44.52 44.88 -0.14
CA ASN A 494 -45.70 44.39 0.55
C ASN A 494 -46.93 45.05 -0.06
N TRP A 495 -47.76 44.26 -0.73
CA TRP A 495 -48.97 44.72 -1.42
C TRP A 495 -50.10 45.07 -0.44
N GLU A 496 -50.06 44.56 0.79
CA GLU A 496 -51.15 44.70 1.78
C GLU A 496 -51.19 46.11 2.40
N ASP A 497 -50.11 46.90 2.29
CA ASP A 497 -50.04 48.27 2.81
C ASP A 497 -50.39 49.34 1.76
N ALA A 498 -50.56 48.96 0.48
CA ALA A 498 -50.87 49.89 -0.61
C ALA A 498 -52.38 50.12 -0.81
N GLY A 499 -53.22 49.55 0.05
CA GLY A 499 -54.66 49.75 0.03
C GLY A 499 -55.15 50.21 1.39
N TYR A 500 -55.14 51.53 1.63
CA TYR A 500 -56.23 52.31 2.23
C TYR A 500 -55.99 53.81 2.09
#